data_AF-A0A0Q5TPQ8-F1
#
_entry.id   AF-A0A0Q5TPQ8-F1
#
_cell.length_a   1.000
_cell.length_b   1.000
_cell.length_c   1.000
_cell.angle_alpha   90.00
_cell.angle_beta   90.00
_cell.angle_gamma   90.00
#
_symmetry.space_group_name_H-M   'P 1'
#
loop_
_entity.id
_entity.type
_entity.pdbx_description
1 polymer ?
#
loop_
_entity_poly.entity_id
_entity_poly.type
_entity_poly.pdbx_seq_one_letter_code
_entity_poly.pdbx_strand_id
1 'polypeptide(L)' 'MGQKIAFAMLMGIITTGVISFTLISVNIGFVANFLVIWLKSWSLAYLLVVPVILVVGPWVQKLVAVMFKDAVTEEFE' A
#
# COMPACT_ATOMS: atom_id res chain seq x y z
N MET A 1 -16.89 -2.43 -17.22
CA MET A 1 -15.49 -2.65 -16.77
C MET A 1 -14.81 -1.33 -16.37
N GLY A 2 -14.93 -0.26 -17.18
CA GLY A 2 -14.30 1.05 -16.88
C GLY A 2 -14.69 1.69 -15.54
N GLN A 3 -15.98 1.67 -15.15
CA GLN A 3 -16.41 2.22 -13.85
C GLN A 3 -15.74 1.53 -12.65
N LYS A 4 -15.54 0.20 -12.69
CA LYS A 4 -14.90 -0.55 -11.61
C LYS A 4 -13.41 -0.19 -11.47
N ILE A 5 -12.72 -0.01 -12.59
CA ILE A 5 -11.31 0.40 -12.62
C ILE A 5 -11.16 1.83 -12.13
N ALA A 6 -12.00 2.76 -12.61
CA ALA A 6 -11.99 4.15 -12.16
C ALA A 6 -12.30 4.28 -10.66
N PHE A 7 -13.29 3.53 -10.17
CA PHE A 7 -13.60 3.46 -8.74
C PHE A 7 -12.40 2.95 -7.94
N ALA A 8 -11.79 1.84 -8.34
CA ALA A 8 -10.64 1.26 -7.62
C ALA A 8 -9.43 2.21 -7.61
N MET A 9 -9.15 2.90 -8.72
CA MET A 9 -8.06 3.89 -8.79
C MET A 9 -8.34 5.10 -7.89
N LEU A 10 -9.55 5.66 -7.95
CA LEU A 10 -9.94 6.79 -7.10
C LEU A 10 -9.90 6.42 -5.62
N MET A 11 -10.44 5.26 -5.26
CA MET A 11 -10.40 4.75 -3.90
C MET A 11 -8.95 4.58 -3.42
N GLY A 12 -8.08 3.98 -4.22
CA GLY A 12 -6.66 3.81 -3.87
C GLY A 12 -5.96 5.14 -3.64
N ILE A 13 -6.17 6.12 -4.53
CA ILE A 13 -5.60 7.47 -4.39
C ILE A 13 -6.12 8.16 -3.13
N ILE A 14 -7.43 8.12 -2.89
CA ILE A 14 -8.05 8.79 -1.73
C ILE A 14 -7.58 8.13 -0.44
N THR A 15 -7.66 6.80 -0.32
CA THR A 15 -7.30 6.08 0.90
C THR A 15 -5.81 6.25 1.24
N THR A 16 -4.92 6.10 0.26
CA THR A 16 -3.47 6.30 0.49
C THR A 16 -3.12 7.76 0.76
N GLY A 17 -3.81 8.69 0.11
CA GLY A 17 -3.68 10.13 0.35
C GLY A 17 -4.06 10.49 1.78
N VAL A 18 -5.21 10.03 2.27
CA VAL A 18 -5.68 10.28 3.65
C VAL A 18 -4.74 9.67 4.68
N ILE A 19 -4.35 8.39 4.52
CA ILE A 19 -3.44 7.72 5.46
C ILE A 19 -2.09 8.44 5.52
N SER A 20 -1.50 8.75 4.37
CA SER A 20 -0.22 9.47 4.33
C SER A 20 -0.34 10.89 4.90
N PHE A 21 -1.46 11.57 4.66
CA PHE A 21 -1.71 12.90 5.19
C PHE A 21 -1.75 12.88 6.72
N THR A 22 -2.51 11.96 7.30
CA THR A 22 -2.59 11.78 8.76
C THR A 22 -1.24 11.42 9.36
N LEU A 23 -0.48 10.51 8.74
CA LEU A 23 0.84 10.12 9.26
C LEU A 23 1.83 11.28 9.23
N ILE A 24 1.90 12.01 8.12
CA ILE A 24 2.82 13.14 7.95
C ILE A 24 2.38 14.32 8.83
N SER A 25 1.07 14.56 8.99
CA SER A 25 0.58 15.64 9.87
C SER A 25 0.89 15.38 11.33
N VAL A 26 0.78 14.12 11.79
CA VAL A 26 1.11 13.75 13.17
C VAL A 26 2.62 13.75 13.42
N ASN A 27 3.44 13.31 12.45
CA ASN A 27 4.90 13.22 12.64
C ASN A 27 5.63 14.54 12.45
N ILE A 28 5.25 15.34 11.44
CA ILE A 28 5.96 16.56 11.06
C ILE A 28 5.24 17.81 11.60
N GLY A 29 3.92 17.72 11.83
CA GLY A 29 3.09 18.89 12.14
C GLY A 29 2.84 19.77 10.90
N PHE A 30 2.01 20.80 11.08
CA PHE A 30 1.64 21.74 10.02
C PHE A 30 2.69 22.85 9.87
N VAL A 31 3.80 22.53 9.22
CA VAL A 31 4.85 23.51 8.85
C VAL A 31 4.47 24.26 7.56
N ALA A 32 5.10 25.41 7.29
CA ALA A 32 4.81 26.25 6.11
C ALA A 32 4.87 25.48 4.77
N ASN A 33 5.72 24.46 4.68
CA ASN A 33 5.89 23.62 3.49
C ASN A 33 5.16 22.26 3.58
N PHE A 34 4.26 22.10 4.53
CA PHE A 34 3.64 20.80 4.86
C PHE A 34 2.99 20.14 3.64
N LEU A 35 2.15 20.86 2.90
CA LEU A 35 1.46 20.31 1.73
C LEU A 35 2.45 19.85 0.64
N VAL A 36 3.54 20.57 0.44
CA VAL A 36 4.59 20.20 -0.53
C VAL A 36 5.34 18.94 -0.07
N ILE A 37 5.69 18.87 1.22
CA ILE A 37 6.35 17.71 1.82
C ILE A 37 5.44 16.48 1.73
N TRP A 38 4.16 16.63 2.07
CA TRP A 38 3.16 15.58 2.00
C TRP A 38 2.97 15.08 0.57
N LEU A 39 2.66 15.96 -0.39
CA LEU A 39 2.46 15.56 -1.79
C LEU A 39 3.69 14.89 -2.39
N LYS A 40 4.89 15.43 -2.14
CA LYS A 40 6.15 14.84 -2.64
C LYS A 40 6.40 13.47 -2.04
N SER A 41 6.24 13.32 -0.73
CA SER A 41 6.48 12.04 -0.04
C SER A 41 5.44 10.99 -0.43
N TRP A 42 4.16 11.36 -0.48
CA TRP A 42 3.07 10.47 -0.87
C TRP A 42 3.20 10.00 -2.32
N SER A 43 3.43 10.92 -3.27
CA SER A 43 3.57 10.56 -4.69
C SER A 43 4.79 9.68 -4.95
N LEU A 44 5.92 9.97 -4.29
CA LEU A 44 7.12 9.14 -4.38
C LEU A 44 6.86 7.73 -3.83
N ALA A 45 6.23 7.62 -2.66
CA ALA A 45 5.87 6.32 -2.07
C ALA A 45 4.92 5.53 -2.97
N TYR A 46 3.92 6.21 -3.56
CA TYR A 46 2.97 5.58 -4.47
C TYR A 46 3.64 5.07 -5.77
N LEU A 47 4.63 5.79 -6.30
CA LEU A 47 5.41 5.31 -7.46
C LEU A 47 6.33 4.14 -7.09
N LEU A 48 6.90 4.14 -5.90
CA LEU A 48 7.80 3.08 -5.43
C LEU A 48 7.06 1.78 -5.07
N VAL A 49 5.79 1.85 -4.67
CA VAL A 49 5.05 0.65 -4.24
C VAL A 49 4.91 -0.39 -5.35
N VAL A 50 4.76 0.05 -6.61
CA VAL A 50 4.59 -0.84 -7.77
C VAL A 50 5.82 -1.73 -7.99
N PRO A 51 7.05 -1.21 -8.18
CA PRO A 51 8.23 -2.05 -8.33
C PRO A 51 8.52 -2.87 -7.08
N VAL A 52 8.26 -2.34 -5.88
CA VAL A 52 8.42 -3.09 -4.62
C VAL A 52 7.50 -4.31 -4.59
N ILE A 53 6.22 -4.17 -4.92
CA ILE A 53 5.27 -5.29 -4.96
C ILE A 53 5.69 -6.33 -6.01
N LEU A 54 6.18 -5.90 -7.17
CA LEU A 54 6.64 -6.84 -8.21
C LEU A 54 7.86 -7.66 -7.78
N VAL A 55 8.80 -7.04 -7.06
CA VAL A 55 10.02 -7.71 -6.59
C VAL A 55 9.76 -8.53 -5.33
N VAL A 56 9.05 -7.98 -4.35
CA VAL A 56 8.83 -8.57 -3.02
C VAL A 56 7.63 -9.51 -3.00
N GLY A 57 6.64 -9.29 -3.87
CA GLY A 57 5.41 -10.09 -3.95
C GLY A 57 5.65 -11.60 -4.06
N PRO A 58 6.53 -12.09 -4.97
CA PRO A 58 6.83 -13.51 -5.07
C PRO A 58 7.45 -14.10 -3.80
N TRP A 59 8.23 -13.30 -3.06
CA TRP A 59 8.88 -13.75 -1.82
C TRP A 59 7.86 -13.87 -0.70
N VAL A 60 6.99 -12.87 -0.57
CA VAL A 60 5.90 -12.89 0.41
C VAL A 60 4.93 -14.04 0.13
N GLN A 61 4.60 -14.29 -1.14
CA GLN A 61 3.78 -15.45 -1.52
C GLN A 61 4.40 -16.78 -1.10
N LYS A 62 5.72 -16.95 -1.28
CA LYS A 62 6.42 -18.15 -0.80
C LYS A 62 6.38 -18.26 0.72
N LEU A 63 6.59 -17.17 1.45
CA LEU A 63 6.53 -17.17 2.91
C LEU A 63 5.13 -17.53 3.43
N VAL A 64 4.08 -16.92 2.86
CA VAL A 64 2.69 -17.24 3.18
C VAL A 64 2.41 -18.71 2.88
N ALA A 65 2.81 -19.21 1.71
CA ALA A 65 2.63 -20.61 1.36
C ALA A 65 3.34 -21.58 2.32
N VAL A 66 4.49 -21.20 2.90
CA VAL A 66 5.19 -21.99 3.92
C VAL A 66 4.46 -21.91 5.27
N MET A 67 4.04 -20.72 5.72
CA MET A 67 3.37 -20.56 7.01
C MET A 67 2.00 -21.25 7.09
N PHE A 68 1.28 -21.31 5.97
CA PHE A 68 -0.04 -21.95 5.90
C PHE A 68 0.02 -23.36 5.29
N LYS A 69 1.22 -23.89 5.00
CA LYS A 69 1.38 -25.27 4.50
C LYS A 69 0.89 -26.30 5.50
N ASP A 70 0.99 -25.97 6.79
CA ASP A 70 0.55 -26.85 7.88
C ASP A 70 -0.98 -26.82 8.07
N ALA A 71 -1.65 -25.70 7.79
CA ALA A 71 -3.11 -25.57 7.95
C ALA A 71 -3.92 -26.25 6.84
N VAL A 72 -3.36 -26.41 5.63
CA VAL A 72 -4.03 -27.12 4.53
C VAL A 72 -3.88 -28.64 4.64
N THR A 73 -2.91 -29.13 5.41
CA THR A 73 -2.69 -30.58 5.53
C THR A 73 -3.65 -31.24 6.54
N GLU A 74 -4.17 -30.51 7.53
CA GLU A 74 -5.12 -31.04 8.53
C GLU A 74 -6.60 -31.06 8.08
N GLU A 75 -7.01 -30.29 7.08
CA GLU A 75 -8.41 -30.33 6.58
C GLU A 75 -8.68 -31.51 5.63
N PHE A 76 -7.65 -32.26 5.22
CA PHE A 76 -7.75 -33.38 4.27
C PHE A 76 -7.21 -34.73 4.78
N GLU A 77 -6.88 -34.86 6.08
CA GLU A 77 -6.62 -36.16 6.74
C GLU A 77 -7.77 -36.60 7.68
#